data_AF-A0A846GEA4-F1
#
_entry.id   AF-A0A846GEA4-F1
#
_cell.length_a   1.000
_cell.length_b   1.000
_cell.length_c   1.000
_cell.angle_alpha   90.00
_cell.angle_beta   90.00
_cell.angle_gamma   90.00
#
_symmetry.space_group_name_H-M   'P 1'
#
loop_
_entity.id
_entity.type
_entity.pdbx_description
1 polymer ?
#
loop_
_entity_poly.entity_id
_entity_poly.type
_entity_poly.pdbx_seq_one_letter_code
_entity_poly.pdbx_strand_id
1 'polypeptide(L)'
;MIREKIDGRFRGAYKGYKNFDLAWQEIQNIPLKKTKNLRVFYQDYTGEVLKIHEKYFQEAPEQKFEGDARGLVEAKCREKWEKYLSKKAYKLSTVETTKVIPGKKTGEKHALDCYVELLHNGIQVARGFGEAKNYELLSSHLRIFSEWLDDFEFNSYPSDNTHPDLAFMIAPSCPSLLEKKLKSKNIEFIQADKVIDKKSTPLPKSTSSTVDKIIETKSTSSPHLTSSTTVNINTANEAELIIAFRGTNVKKKTIQKLLNNRKSNPYKDLNHLVSDLKFSDNVKAKLQVKLDNEEINFSD
;
A
#
# COMPACT_ATOMS: atom_id res chain seq x y z
N MET A 1 16.23 -1.04 27.83
CA MET A 1 14.97 -1.06 28.60
C MET A 1 13.81 -1.52 27.69
N ILE A 2 12.69 -1.99 28.23
CA ILE A 2 11.57 -2.55 27.42
C ILE A 2 10.77 -1.48 26.69
N ARG A 3 10.55 -0.34 27.35
CA ARG A 3 9.97 0.86 26.74
C ARG A 3 10.72 1.23 25.46
N GLU A 4 12.04 1.36 25.55
CA GLU A 4 12.90 1.69 24.40
C GLU A 4 12.75 0.70 23.24
N LYS A 5 12.51 -0.59 23.52
CA LYS A 5 12.23 -1.58 22.48
C LYS A 5 10.88 -1.32 21.81
N ILE A 6 9.83 -1.05 22.58
CA ILE A 6 8.49 -0.73 22.05
C ILE A 6 8.53 0.58 21.27
N ASP A 7 9.15 1.60 21.85
CA ASP A 7 9.39 2.93 21.27
C ASP A 7 10.21 2.86 19.97
N GLY A 8 11.25 2.02 19.94
CA GLY A 8 12.06 1.77 18.75
C GLY A 8 11.25 1.10 17.65
N ARG A 9 10.38 0.15 18.00
CA ARG A 9 9.49 -0.53 17.06
C ARG A 9 8.46 0.43 16.46
N PHE A 10 7.77 1.19 17.32
CA PHE A 10 6.80 2.17 16.87
C PHE A 10 7.43 3.24 15.97
N ARG A 11 8.61 3.78 16.35
CA ARG A 11 9.35 4.73 15.50
C ARG A 11 9.74 4.11 14.17
N GLY A 12 10.30 2.90 14.15
CA GLY A 12 10.64 2.23 12.90
C GLY A 12 9.42 2.00 12.01
N ALA A 13 8.27 1.67 12.60
CA ALA A 13 7.05 1.38 11.87
C ALA A 13 6.34 2.63 11.34
N TYR A 14 6.35 3.76 12.05
CA TYR A 14 5.48 4.89 11.71
C TYR A 14 6.21 6.19 11.40
N LYS A 15 7.53 6.29 11.63
CA LYS A 15 8.27 7.53 11.34
C LYS A 15 8.11 7.93 9.88
N GLY A 16 7.76 9.20 9.66
CA GLY A 16 7.48 9.76 8.33
C GLY A 16 6.01 9.68 7.88
N TYR A 17 5.13 9.01 8.64
CA TYR A 17 3.69 9.05 8.36
C TYR A 17 3.10 10.40 8.76
N LYS A 18 2.02 10.81 8.06
CA LYS A 18 1.34 12.09 8.28
C LYS A 18 1.03 12.36 9.77
N ASN A 19 0.61 11.34 10.50
CA ASN A 19 0.20 11.43 11.91
C ASN A 19 1.29 10.96 12.88
N PHE A 20 2.50 10.66 12.40
CA PHE A 20 3.57 10.13 13.24
C PHE A 20 3.91 11.04 14.40
N ASP A 21 4.16 12.32 14.15
CA ASP A 21 4.61 13.25 15.19
C ASP A 21 3.56 13.39 16.31
N LEU A 22 2.28 13.43 15.93
CA LEU A 22 1.15 13.49 16.88
C LEU A 22 1.04 12.20 17.71
N ALA A 23 1.06 11.05 17.05
CA ALA A 23 0.99 9.76 17.74
C ALA A 23 2.23 9.51 18.62
N TRP A 24 3.40 9.94 18.15
CA TRP A 24 4.64 9.83 18.90
C TRP A 24 4.63 10.69 20.16
N GLN A 25 4.11 11.92 20.06
CA GLN A 25 3.91 12.80 21.20
C GLN A 25 2.95 12.17 22.22
N GLU A 26 1.84 11.57 21.77
CA GLU A 26 0.92 10.85 22.68
C GLU A 26 1.59 9.67 23.37
N ILE A 27 2.43 8.90 22.67
CA ILE A 27 3.19 7.78 23.27
C ILE A 27 4.20 8.27 24.32
N GLN A 28 4.90 9.36 24.03
CA GLN A 28 5.85 9.93 24.98
C GLN A 28 5.17 10.40 26.28
N ASN A 29 3.91 10.84 26.17
CA ASN A 29 3.09 11.29 27.29
C ASN A 29 2.41 10.17 28.08
N ILE A 30 2.55 8.89 27.69
CA ILE A 30 2.00 7.78 28.47
C ILE A 30 2.65 7.76 29.87
N PRO A 31 1.87 7.91 30.95
CA PRO A 31 2.41 7.94 32.30
C PRO A 31 2.98 6.57 32.67
N LEU A 32 4.26 6.56 33.08
CA LEU A 32 4.91 5.35 33.58
C LEU A 32 4.40 5.08 35.00
N LYS A 33 3.43 4.18 35.13
CA LYS A 33 3.06 3.65 36.44
C LYS A 33 4.26 2.91 37.04
N LYS A 34 4.64 3.26 38.27
CA LYS A 34 5.61 2.48 39.05
C LYS A 34 4.99 1.14 39.41
N THR A 35 5.10 0.15 38.55
CA THR A 35 4.64 -1.21 38.84
C THR A 35 5.82 -2.06 39.34
N LYS A 36 5.57 -2.95 40.30
CA LYS A 36 6.58 -3.90 40.79
C LYS A 36 6.77 -5.10 39.84
N ASN A 37 5.91 -5.25 38.83
CA ASN A 37 5.85 -6.41 37.95
C ASN A 37 5.97 -6.00 36.48
N LEU A 38 7.02 -6.50 35.84
CA LEU A 38 7.33 -6.26 34.43
C LEU A 38 6.17 -6.66 33.51
N ARG A 39 5.46 -7.76 33.80
CA ARG A 39 4.32 -8.24 32.98
C ARG A 39 3.15 -7.25 32.98
N VAL A 40 2.86 -6.63 34.12
CA VAL A 40 1.79 -5.62 34.23
C VAL A 40 2.21 -4.33 33.52
N PHE A 41 3.48 -3.94 33.66
CA PHE A 41 4.04 -2.83 32.88
C PHE A 41 3.90 -3.04 31.36
N TYR A 42 4.19 -4.26 30.89
CA TYR A 42 4.02 -4.63 29.48
C TYR A 42 2.58 -4.48 29.01
N GLN A 43 1.62 -5.00 29.76
CA GLN A 43 0.21 -4.97 29.36
C GLN A 43 -0.32 -3.54 29.31
N ASP A 44 -0.03 -2.73 30.33
CA ASP A 44 -0.50 -1.35 30.41
C ASP A 44 0.13 -0.48 29.32
N TYR A 45 1.46 -0.49 29.19
CA TYR A 45 2.15 0.37 28.22
C TYR A 45 1.87 -0.06 26.78
N THR A 46 1.91 -1.36 26.49
CA THR A 46 1.62 -1.86 25.13
C THR A 46 0.17 -1.61 24.77
N GLY A 47 -0.77 -1.77 25.72
CA GLY A 47 -2.19 -1.49 25.50
C GLY A 47 -2.44 -0.03 25.12
N GLU A 48 -1.82 0.93 25.80
CA GLU A 48 -1.95 2.35 25.46
C GLU A 48 -1.31 2.68 24.11
N VAL A 49 -0.12 2.14 23.82
CA VAL A 49 0.52 2.29 22.49
C VAL A 49 -0.37 1.71 21.39
N LEU A 50 -1.03 0.58 21.61
CA LEU A 50 -1.96 -0.03 20.65
C LEU A 50 -3.20 0.84 20.40
N LYS A 51 -3.77 1.47 21.42
CA LYS A 51 -4.89 2.42 21.25
C LYS A 51 -4.50 3.62 20.40
N ILE A 52 -3.29 4.16 20.65
CA ILE A 52 -2.74 5.26 19.84
C ILE A 52 -2.50 4.78 18.40
N HIS A 53 -2.00 3.56 18.24
CA HIS A 53 -1.86 2.94 16.93
C HIS A 53 -3.19 2.87 16.18
N GLU A 54 -4.24 2.34 16.80
CA GLU A 54 -5.58 2.26 16.21
C GLU A 54 -6.10 3.65 15.84
N LYS A 55 -5.99 4.61 16.75
CA LYS A 55 -6.45 5.99 16.52
C LYS A 55 -5.80 6.66 15.30
N TYR A 56 -4.52 6.42 15.03
CA TYR A 56 -3.76 7.17 14.03
C TYR A 56 -3.37 6.40 12.77
N PHE A 57 -3.35 5.06 12.83
CA PHE A 57 -2.80 4.20 11.79
C PHE A 57 -3.66 2.97 11.47
N GLN A 58 -4.90 2.85 11.97
CA GLN A 58 -5.78 1.70 11.69
C GLN A 58 -6.10 1.49 10.20
N GLU A 59 -5.97 2.51 9.34
CA GLU A 59 -6.30 2.40 7.91
C GLU A 59 -5.19 2.83 6.93
N ALA A 60 -4.08 3.41 7.41
CA ALA A 60 -3.09 4.10 6.55
C ALA A 60 -1.81 3.33 6.16
N PRO A 61 -1.29 2.32 6.89
CA PRO A 61 0.02 1.73 6.61
C PRO A 61 0.12 0.84 5.37
N GLU A 62 -0.96 0.18 4.97
CA GLU A 62 -0.90 -0.87 3.94
C GLU A 62 -0.99 -0.27 2.52
N GLN A 63 -1.82 0.77 2.30
CA GLN A 63 -2.10 1.29 0.95
C GLN A 63 -0.95 2.07 0.27
N LYS A 64 0.08 2.53 1.00
CA LYS A 64 1.22 3.27 0.42
C LYS A 64 2.49 2.43 0.24
N PHE A 65 2.56 1.26 0.86
CA PHE A 65 3.73 0.40 0.82
C PHE A 65 3.72 -0.54 -0.40
N GLU A 66 2.55 -0.82 -0.96
CA GLU A 66 2.35 -1.75 -2.08
C GLU A 66 2.90 -1.27 -3.43
N GLY A 67 3.04 0.05 -3.64
CA GLY A 67 3.39 0.62 -4.95
C GLY A 67 4.81 0.27 -5.41
N ASP A 68 5.79 0.42 -4.54
CA ASP A 68 7.21 0.09 -4.83
C ASP A 68 7.47 -1.43 -4.69
N ALA A 69 6.73 -2.08 -3.79
CA ALA A 69 6.83 -3.52 -3.55
C ALA A 69 6.63 -4.37 -4.82
N ARG A 70 5.71 -3.98 -5.72
CA ARG A 70 5.47 -4.69 -6.99
C ARG A 70 6.70 -4.62 -7.91
N GLY A 71 7.29 -3.43 -8.06
CA GLY A 71 8.51 -3.24 -8.85
C GLY A 71 9.69 -4.00 -8.27
N LEU A 72 9.82 -4.04 -6.95
CA LEU A 72 10.86 -4.80 -6.25
C LEU A 72 10.71 -6.31 -6.47
N VAL A 73 9.49 -6.85 -6.36
CA VAL A 73 9.21 -8.27 -6.61
C VAL A 73 9.46 -8.62 -8.06
N GLU A 74 9.02 -7.78 -9.01
CA GLU A 74 9.31 -7.98 -10.43
C GLU A 74 10.83 -8.04 -10.67
N ALA A 75 11.59 -7.08 -10.14
CA ALA A 75 13.03 -7.02 -10.29
C ALA A 75 13.71 -8.28 -9.73
N LYS A 76 13.27 -8.76 -8.56
CA LYS A 76 13.78 -9.98 -7.95
C LYS A 76 13.41 -11.24 -8.71
N CYS A 77 12.18 -11.34 -9.22
CA CYS A 77 11.78 -12.43 -10.11
C CYS A 77 12.63 -12.44 -11.39
N ARG A 78 12.88 -11.27 -11.98
CA ARG A 78 13.72 -11.13 -13.18
C ARG A 78 15.16 -11.59 -12.94
N GLU A 79 15.75 -11.20 -11.82
CA GLU A 79 17.08 -11.64 -11.38
C GLU A 79 17.14 -13.17 -11.24
N LYS A 80 16.20 -13.76 -10.48
CA LYS A 80 16.21 -15.20 -10.17
C LYS A 80 15.89 -16.08 -11.39
N TRP A 81 15.09 -15.58 -12.33
CA TRP A 81 14.72 -16.29 -13.55
C TRP A 81 15.50 -15.84 -14.79
N GLU A 82 16.58 -15.06 -14.64
CA GLU A 82 17.37 -14.50 -15.74
C GLU A 82 17.77 -15.54 -16.80
N LYS A 83 18.24 -16.71 -16.35
CA LYS A 83 18.65 -17.83 -17.21
C LYS A 83 17.52 -18.37 -18.11
N TYR A 84 16.27 -18.19 -17.70
CA TYR A 84 15.09 -18.58 -18.47
C TYR A 84 14.67 -17.45 -19.39
N LEU A 85 14.64 -16.22 -18.86
CA LEU A 85 14.23 -15.01 -19.58
C LEU A 85 15.18 -14.62 -20.73
N SER A 86 16.42 -15.10 -20.72
CA SER A 86 17.34 -14.98 -21.85
C SER A 86 16.86 -15.76 -23.09
N LYS A 87 15.95 -16.72 -22.93
CA LYS A 87 15.36 -17.51 -24.02
C LYS A 87 14.08 -16.82 -24.52
N LYS A 88 13.96 -16.63 -25.83
CA LYS A 88 12.82 -15.93 -26.48
C LYS A 88 11.43 -16.47 -26.12
N ALA A 89 11.32 -17.75 -25.76
CA ALA A 89 10.07 -18.40 -25.42
C ALA A 89 9.53 -17.99 -24.03
N TYR A 90 10.36 -17.38 -23.18
CA TYR A 90 10.01 -16.99 -21.82
C TYR A 90 9.68 -15.52 -21.71
N LYS A 91 8.68 -15.20 -20.88
CA LYS A 91 8.28 -13.82 -20.56
C LYS A 91 7.86 -13.71 -19.10
N LEU A 92 8.07 -12.53 -18.53
CA LEU A 92 7.44 -12.14 -17.27
C LEU A 92 6.07 -11.54 -17.54
N SER A 93 5.11 -11.90 -16.71
CA SER A 93 3.78 -11.29 -16.64
C SER A 93 3.60 -10.74 -15.24
N THR A 94 3.33 -9.44 -15.12
CA THR A 94 3.11 -8.76 -13.85
C THR A 94 1.68 -8.24 -13.79
N VAL A 95 1.15 -8.13 -12.58
CA VAL A 95 -0.16 -7.53 -12.34
C VAL A 95 0.01 -6.17 -11.69
N GLU A 96 -0.73 -5.18 -12.20
CA GLU A 96 -0.68 -3.80 -11.71
C GLU A 96 -1.44 -3.61 -10.39
N THR A 97 -2.27 -4.59 -10.01
CA THR A 97 -3.11 -4.56 -8.81
C THR A 97 -2.98 -5.84 -8.00
N THR A 98 -3.41 -5.79 -6.74
CA THR A 98 -3.59 -6.95 -5.86
C THR A 98 -4.26 -8.10 -6.62
N LYS A 99 -3.63 -9.28 -6.59
CA LYS A 99 -4.16 -10.48 -7.23
C LYS A 99 -4.89 -11.32 -6.21
N VAL A 100 -6.15 -11.61 -6.49
CA VAL A 100 -6.91 -12.60 -5.72
C VAL A 100 -6.76 -13.95 -6.39
N ILE A 101 -6.16 -14.91 -5.68
CA ILE A 101 -5.93 -16.27 -6.16
C ILE A 101 -6.71 -17.26 -5.27
N PRO A 102 -7.48 -18.18 -5.86
CA PRO A 102 -8.07 -19.27 -5.09
C PRO A 102 -6.99 -20.27 -4.67
N GLY A 103 -6.98 -20.66 -3.40
CA GLY A 103 -6.21 -21.76 -2.86
C GLY A 103 -6.57 -23.07 -3.55
N LYS A 104 -5.57 -23.89 -3.86
CA LYS A 104 -5.78 -25.17 -4.52
C LYS A 104 -6.25 -26.25 -3.55
N LYS A 105 -5.86 -26.18 -2.28
CA LYS A 105 -6.25 -27.17 -1.26
C LYS A 105 -7.59 -26.80 -0.62
N THR A 106 -7.79 -25.53 -0.30
CA THR A 106 -8.96 -25.07 0.46
C THR A 106 -10.06 -24.46 -0.41
N GLY A 107 -9.72 -23.94 -1.60
CA GLY A 107 -10.63 -23.11 -2.42
C GLY A 107 -10.84 -21.68 -1.89
N GLU A 108 -10.23 -21.31 -0.77
CA GLU A 108 -10.32 -19.96 -0.21
C GLU A 108 -9.62 -18.93 -1.09
N LYS A 109 -10.12 -17.69 -1.08
CA LYS A 109 -9.55 -16.61 -1.90
C LYS A 109 -8.54 -15.82 -1.08
N HIS A 110 -7.29 -15.82 -1.53
CA HIS A 110 -6.20 -15.10 -0.89
C HIS A 110 -5.80 -13.90 -1.75
N ALA A 111 -5.64 -12.74 -1.13
CA ALA A 111 -5.31 -11.50 -1.80
C ALA A 111 -3.83 -11.19 -1.60
N LEU A 112 -3.04 -11.24 -2.68
CA LEU A 112 -1.61 -11.00 -2.67
C LEU A 112 -1.29 -9.58 -3.09
N ASP A 113 -0.43 -8.91 -2.33
CA ASP A 113 -0.01 -7.53 -2.63
C ASP A 113 0.73 -7.45 -3.98
N CYS A 114 1.64 -8.42 -4.20
CA CYS A 114 2.46 -8.54 -5.40
C CYS A 114 2.37 -9.95 -5.96
N TYR A 115 2.23 -10.05 -7.29
CA TYR A 115 2.18 -11.33 -7.97
C TYR A 115 2.82 -11.22 -9.36
N VAL A 116 3.67 -12.19 -9.69
CA VAL A 116 4.43 -12.25 -10.94
C VAL A 116 4.39 -13.67 -11.47
N GLU A 117 4.24 -13.82 -12.77
CA GLU A 117 4.23 -15.12 -13.45
C GLU A 117 5.39 -15.22 -14.41
N LEU A 118 6.06 -16.39 -14.41
CA LEU A 118 6.93 -16.79 -15.49
C LEU A 118 6.11 -17.58 -16.50
N LEU A 119 6.08 -17.10 -17.74
CA LEU A 119 5.37 -17.74 -18.84
C LEU A 119 6.37 -18.37 -19.80
N HIS A 120 6.10 -19.60 -20.25
CA HIS A 120 6.78 -20.24 -21.38
C HIS A 120 5.76 -20.46 -22.50
N ASN A 121 5.94 -19.81 -23.65
CA ASN A 121 4.98 -19.82 -24.77
C ASN A 121 3.55 -19.48 -24.34
N GLY A 122 3.39 -18.54 -23.39
CA GLY A 122 2.10 -18.11 -22.87
C GLY A 122 1.51 -18.99 -21.77
N ILE A 123 2.16 -20.10 -21.40
CA ILE A 123 1.73 -20.99 -20.32
C ILE A 123 2.48 -20.65 -19.04
N GLN A 124 1.78 -20.49 -17.93
CA GLN A 124 2.37 -20.26 -16.61
C GLN A 124 3.19 -21.48 -16.17
N VAL A 125 4.49 -21.28 -15.93
CA VAL A 125 5.43 -22.34 -15.52
C VAL A 125 6.04 -22.13 -14.13
N ALA A 126 5.99 -20.91 -13.60
CA ALA A 126 6.33 -20.58 -12.20
C ALA A 126 5.66 -19.27 -11.77
N ARG A 127 5.61 -19.05 -10.46
CA ARG A 127 4.98 -17.90 -9.81
C ARG A 127 5.91 -17.24 -8.81
N GLY A 128 5.81 -15.93 -8.72
CA GLY A 128 6.44 -15.08 -7.72
C GLY A 128 5.36 -14.45 -6.85
N PHE A 129 5.41 -14.72 -5.56
CA PHE A 129 4.47 -14.23 -4.56
C PHE A 129 5.15 -13.18 -3.69
N GLY A 130 4.53 -12.01 -3.48
CA GLY A 130 5.09 -10.98 -2.61
C GLY A 130 4.06 -10.40 -1.67
N GLU A 131 4.42 -10.34 -0.38
CA GLU A 131 3.63 -9.68 0.66
C GLU A 131 4.41 -8.49 1.21
N ALA A 132 3.77 -7.33 1.18
CA ALA A 132 4.33 -6.05 1.56
C ALA A 132 3.65 -5.56 2.84
N LYS A 133 4.34 -5.68 3.99
CA LYS A 133 3.72 -5.41 5.29
C LYS A 133 4.59 -4.51 6.18
N ASN A 134 3.91 -3.75 7.04
CA ASN A 134 4.59 -2.96 8.07
C ASN A 134 5.21 -3.88 9.15
N TYR A 135 6.33 -3.44 9.73
CA TYR A 135 7.26 -4.22 10.54
C TYR A 135 6.64 -5.05 11.68
N GLU A 136 5.57 -4.60 12.31
CA GLU A 136 4.95 -5.31 13.44
C GLU A 136 4.08 -6.50 13.02
N LEU A 137 3.71 -6.57 11.74
CA LEU A 137 2.96 -7.70 11.21
C LEU A 137 3.86 -8.80 10.66
N LEU A 138 5.15 -8.61 10.36
CA LEU A 138 5.94 -9.64 9.65
C LEU A 138 5.90 -11.00 10.37
N SER A 139 5.95 -11.06 11.70
CA SER A 139 5.91 -12.35 12.41
C SER A 139 4.53 -13.01 12.39
N SER A 140 3.45 -12.24 12.50
CA SER A 140 2.07 -12.75 12.41
C SER A 140 1.66 -13.07 10.98
N HIS A 141 2.09 -12.23 10.03
CA HIS A 141 1.87 -12.40 8.59
C HIS A 141 2.74 -13.50 8.00
N LEU A 142 3.93 -13.78 8.52
CA LEU A 142 4.72 -14.92 8.05
C LEU A 142 3.90 -16.22 8.17
N ARG A 143 3.15 -16.39 9.25
CA ARG A 143 2.30 -17.56 9.42
C ARG A 143 1.21 -17.59 8.33
N ILE A 144 0.46 -16.51 8.19
CA ILE A 144 -0.63 -16.39 7.21
C ILE A 144 -0.09 -16.60 5.79
N PHE A 145 0.98 -15.91 5.42
CA PHE A 145 1.59 -16.04 4.11
C PHE A 145 2.16 -17.44 3.87
N SER A 146 2.72 -18.09 4.89
CA SER A 146 3.13 -19.51 4.76
C SER A 146 1.95 -20.44 4.51
N GLU A 147 0.82 -20.21 5.18
CA GLU A 147 -0.41 -20.98 5.00
C GLU A 147 -0.94 -20.80 3.58
N TRP A 148 -0.92 -19.56 3.06
CA TRP A 148 -1.29 -19.26 1.68
C TRP A 148 -0.36 -19.95 0.67
N LEU A 149 0.95 -19.88 0.86
CA LEU A 149 1.93 -20.56 -0.01
C LEU A 149 1.68 -22.07 -0.05
N ASP A 150 1.41 -22.69 1.10
CA ASP A 150 1.06 -24.11 1.15
C ASP A 150 -0.23 -24.41 0.39
N ASP A 151 -1.26 -23.57 0.55
CA ASP A 151 -2.53 -23.69 -0.16
C ASP A 151 -2.40 -23.45 -1.68
N PHE A 152 -1.41 -22.66 -2.11
CA PHE A 152 -1.09 -22.46 -3.53
C PHE A 152 -0.24 -23.57 -4.16
N GLU A 153 0.16 -24.59 -3.39
CA GLU A 153 1.17 -25.60 -3.77
C GLU A 153 2.49 -24.95 -4.18
N PHE A 154 2.98 -24.01 -3.35
CA PHE A 154 4.26 -23.36 -3.56
C PHE A 154 5.40 -24.36 -3.68
N ASN A 155 6.14 -24.30 -4.80
CA ASN A 155 7.22 -25.24 -5.08
C ASN A 155 8.56 -24.51 -5.30
N SER A 156 9.31 -24.30 -4.21
CA SER A 156 10.63 -23.65 -4.25
C SER A 156 11.77 -24.56 -4.74
N TYR A 157 11.56 -25.88 -4.74
CA TYR A 157 12.56 -26.88 -5.14
C TYR A 157 11.90 -27.92 -6.03
N PRO A 158 11.51 -27.55 -7.25
CA PRO A 158 10.89 -28.50 -8.12
C PRO A 158 11.92 -29.55 -8.60
N SER A 159 11.43 -30.69 -9.08
CA SER A 159 12.25 -31.72 -9.73
C SER A 159 13.11 -31.14 -10.88
N ASP A 160 14.15 -31.86 -11.28
CA ASP A 160 15.05 -31.41 -12.35
C ASP A 160 14.29 -30.92 -13.60
N ASN A 161 14.74 -29.80 -14.15
CA ASN A 161 14.17 -29.03 -15.28
C ASN A 161 12.87 -28.24 -15.03
N THR A 162 12.36 -28.16 -13.80
CA THR A 162 11.22 -27.29 -13.49
C THR A 162 11.63 -25.94 -12.90
N HIS A 163 10.75 -24.94 -13.06
CA HIS A 163 11.01 -23.55 -12.67
C HIS A 163 10.57 -23.34 -11.22
N PRO A 164 11.44 -22.86 -10.32
CA PRO A 164 11.07 -22.69 -8.92
C PRO A 164 10.10 -21.53 -8.77
N ASP A 165 9.06 -21.74 -7.96
CA ASP A 165 8.27 -20.64 -7.42
C ASP A 165 9.14 -19.81 -6.47
N LEU A 166 8.86 -18.51 -6.40
CA LEU A 166 9.57 -17.54 -5.57
C LEU A 166 8.60 -16.88 -4.59
N ALA A 167 9.05 -16.63 -3.36
CA ALA A 167 8.25 -15.95 -2.36
C ALA A 167 9.07 -14.83 -1.70
N PHE A 168 8.45 -13.68 -1.50
CA PHE A 168 9.10 -12.49 -0.98
C PHE A 168 8.28 -11.86 0.15
N MET A 169 8.95 -11.44 1.21
CA MET A 169 8.36 -10.60 2.25
C MET A 169 9.10 -9.28 2.28
N ILE A 170 8.35 -8.19 2.13
CA ILE A 170 8.90 -6.86 1.90
C ILE A 170 8.57 -6.01 3.13
N ALA A 171 9.60 -5.40 3.73
CA ALA A 171 9.43 -4.49 4.86
C ALA A 171 10.65 -3.58 5.06
N PRO A 172 10.55 -2.51 5.86
CA PRO A 172 11.68 -1.62 6.14
C PRO A 172 12.83 -2.26 6.93
N SER A 173 12.54 -3.32 7.68
CA SER A 173 13.55 -4.09 8.40
C SER A 173 13.02 -5.47 8.77
N CYS A 174 13.91 -6.40 9.11
CA CYS A 174 13.56 -7.74 9.58
C CYS A 174 14.53 -8.16 10.69
N PRO A 175 14.03 -8.61 11.88
CA PRO A 175 14.91 -9.15 12.91
C PRO A 175 15.64 -10.40 12.42
N SER A 176 16.91 -10.59 12.81
CA SER A 176 17.73 -11.72 12.34
C SER A 176 17.11 -13.09 12.62
N LEU A 177 16.39 -13.24 13.74
CA LEU A 177 15.68 -14.48 14.05
C LEU A 177 14.53 -14.74 13.07
N LEU A 178 13.82 -13.69 12.65
CA LEU A 178 12.73 -13.80 11.69
C LEU A 178 13.26 -14.03 10.27
N GLU A 179 14.38 -13.40 9.93
CA GLU A 179 15.07 -13.64 8.65
C GLU A 179 15.50 -15.11 8.50
N LYS A 180 16.01 -15.72 9.58
CA LYS A 180 16.31 -17.16 9.60
C LYS A 180 15.05 -18.01 9.39
N LYS A 181 13.92 -17.62 9.98
CA LYS A 181 12.63 -18.32 9.78
C LYS A 181 12.13 -18.18 8.35
N LEU A 182 12.25 -17.00 7.75
CA LEU A 182 11.91 -16.77 6.34
C LEU A 182 12.75 -17.66 5.41
N LYS A 183 14.07 -17.68 5.62
CA LYS A 183 14.99 -18.56 4.87
C LYS A 183 14.63 -20.03 4.99
N SER A 184 14.27 -20.52 6.18
CA SER A 184 13.84 -21.92 6.36
C SER A 184 12.55 -22.28 5.63
N LYS A 185 11.78 -21.29 5.19
CA LYS A 185 10.53 -21.43 4.43
C LYS A 185 10.68 -21.05 2.96
N ASN A 186 11.91 -20.80 2.49
CA ASN A 186 12.23 -20.32 1.14
C ASN A 186 11.52 -19.01 0.78
N ILE A 187 11.33 -18.14 1.77
CA ILE A 187 10.82 -16.79 1.59
C ILE A 187 12.00 -15.83 1.69
N GLU A 188 12.25 -15.04 0.65
CA GLU A 188 13.32 -14.04 0.63
C GLU A 188 12.83 -12.72 1.24
N PHE A 189 13.65 -12.11 2.09
CA PHE A 189 13.34 -10.81 2.65
C PHE A 189 13.87 -9.71 1.74
N ILE A 190 13.01 -8.75 1.38
CA ILE A 190 13.40 -7.53 0.66
C ILE A 190 13.26 -6.36 1.63
N GLN A 191 14.40 -5.75 1.95
CA GLN A 191 14.39 -4.50 2.70
C GLN A 191 13.98 -3.36 1.78
N ALA A 192 12.85 -2.73 2.08
CA ALA A 192 12.36 -1.59 1.33
C ALA A 192 11.86 -0.53 2.30
N ASP A 193 12.45 0.66 2.20
CA ASP A 193 11.96 1.82 2.94
C ASP A 193 10.58 2.20 2.42
N LYS A 194 9.79 2.80 3.30
CA LYS A 194 8.44 3.21 2.94
C LYS A 194 8.50 4.41 2.01
N VAL A 195 7.64 4.42 0.99
CA VAL A 195 7.42 5.61 0.17
C VAL A 195 6.75 6.68 1.04
N ILE A 196 7.56 7.56 1.61
CA ILE A 196 7.09 8.78 2.26
C ILE A 196 6.87 9.77 1.14
N ASP A 197 5.62 10.16 0.89
CA ASP A 197 5.35 11.38 0.13
C ASP A 197 6.16 12.47 0.82
N LYS A 198 7.25 12.92 0.20
CA LYS A 198 7.94 14.11 0.65
C LYS A 198 6.86 15.18 0.66
N LYS A 199 6.41 15.59 1.86
CA LYS A 199 5.70 16.86 2.05
C LYS A 199 6.45 17.84 1.17
N SER A 200 5.75 18.43 0.21
CA SER A 200 6.21 19.58 -0.53
C SER A 200 6.82 20.54 0.49
N THR A 201 8.15 20.55 0.53
CA THR A 201 8.89 21.50 1.34
C THR A 201 8.43 22.87 0.84
N PRO A 202 7.92 23.76 1.69
CA PRO A 202 7.73 25.14 1.27
C PRO A 202 9.10 25.63 0.85
N LEU A 203 9.24 25.98 -0.44
CA LEU A 203 10.43 26.66 -0.93
C LEU A 203 10.64 27.88 0.00
N PRO A 204 11.81 28.02 0.66
CA PRO A 204 12.14 29.28 1.28
C PRO A 204 12.14 30.34 0.18
N LYS A 205 11.33 31.38 0.38
CA LYS A 205 11.26 32.55 -0.50
C LYS A 205 12.67 33.04 -0.77
N SER A 206 13.00 33.09 -2.06
CA SER A 206 14.20 33.73 -2.59
C SER A 206 14.21 35.19 -2.14
N THR A 207 15.25 35.58 -1.40
CA THR A 207 15.74 36.95 -1.36
C THR A 207 17.13 36.97 -1.97
N SER A 208 17.19 37.68 -3.10
CA SER A 208 18.36 38.04 -3.91
C SER A 208 19.59 38.48 -3.11
N SER A 209 20.78 37.99 -3.46
CA SER A 209 21.84 38.82 -4.11
C SER A 209 23.16 38.07 -4.35
N THR A 210 23.76 38.33 -5.54
CA THR A 210 25.18 38.22 -5.95
C THR A 210 25.86 36.83 -6.00
N VAL A 211 26.08 36.24 -7.20
CA VAL A 211 27.30 36.31 -8.07
C VAL A 211 28.52 35.75 -7.32
N ASP A 212 29.02 34.54 -7.62
CA ASP A 212 29.91 34.29 -8.77
C ASP A 212 29.97 32.83 -9.28
N LYS A 213 30.46 32.72 -10.52
CA LYS A 213 30.62 31.56 -11.43
C LYS A 213 31.38 30.36 -10.84
N ILE A 214 31.07 29.14 -11.32
CA ILE A 214 31.98 28.19 -12.04
C ILE A 214 31.17 26.95 -12.53
N ILE A 215 30.99 26.89 -13.86
CA ILE A 215 31.15 25.80 -14.85
C ILE A 215 30.66 24.35 -14.57
N GLU A 216 29.80 23.88 -15.50
CA GLU A 216 29.46 22.50 -15.98
C GLU A 216 29.00 21.44 -14.96
N THR A 217 27.97 20.61 -15.20
CA THR A 217 27.75 19.78 -16.41
C THR A 217 26.25 19.41 -16.59
N LYS A 218 25.85 19.20 -17.85
CA LYS A 218 24.55 18.71 -18.34
C LYS A 218 23.96 17.52 -17.57
N SER A 219 22.63 17.51 -17.42
CA SER A 219 21.77 16.39 -17.85
C SER A 219 20.31 16.81 -17.93
N THR A 220 19.76 16.61 -19.12
CA THR A 220 18.40 16.90 -19.56
C THR A 220 17.42 15.87 -18.98
N SER A 221 16.34 16.29 -18.34
CA SER A 221 15.14 15.46 -18.19
C SER A 221 13.87 16.30 -18.27
N SER A 222 12.94 15.77 -19.08
CA SER A 222 11.67 16.32 -19.55
C SER A 222 10.61 16.43 -18.45
N PRO A 223 9.66 17.39 -18.52
CA PRO A 223 8.64 17.58 -17.48
C PRO A 223 7.40 16.70 -17.70
N HIS A 224 6.98 15.96 -16.67
CA HIS A 224 5.67 15.28 -16.65
C HIS A 224 4.63 16.21 -15.99
N LEU A 225 3.58 16.55 -16.75
CA LEU A 225 2.42 17.32 -16.30
C LEU A 225 1.51 16.49 -15.37
N THR A 226 0.98 17.10 -14.31
CA THR A 226 -0.26 16.67 -13.64
C THR A 226 -1.24 17.83 -13.62
N SER A 227 -2.27 17.75 -14.48
CA SER A 227 -3.45 18.62 -14.46
C SER A 227 -4.47 18.06 -13.47
N SER A 228 -4.86 18.81 -12.43
CA SER A 228 -6.01 18.47 -11.59
C SER A 228 -7.29 18.92 -12.31
N THR A 229 -7.96 18.00 -12.99
CA THR A 229 -9.22 18.29 -13.67
C THR A 229 -10.39 18.02 -12.73
N THR A 230 -11.15 19.05 -12.36
CA THR A 230 -12.42 18.94 -11.62
C THR A 230 -13.41 18.07 -12.39
N VAL A 231 -14.05 17.11 -11.70
CA VAL A 231 -15.00 16.17 -12.32
C VAL A 231 -16.45 16.61 -12.10
N ASN A 232 -17.15 16.94 -13.18
CA ASN A 232 -18.56 17.32 -13.11
C ASN A 232 -19.47 16.08 -12.97
N ILE A 233 -20.24 16.01 -11.88
CA ILE A 233 -21.12 14.88 -11.54
C ILE A 233 -22.19 14.61 -12.61
N ASN A 234 -22.64 15.64 -13.33
CA ASN A 234 -23.71 15.56 -14.32
C ASN A 234 -23.20 15.15 -15.71
N THR A 235 -21.95 15.46 -16.07
CA THR A 235 -21.41 15.23 -17.43
C THR A 235 -20.33 14.14 -17.47
N ALA A 236 -19.58 13.91 -16.39
CA ALA A 236 -18.46 12.99 -16.35
C ALA A 236 -18.82 11.55 -16.72
N ASN A 237 -17.95 10.85 -17.44
CA ASN A 237 -18.16 9.46 -17.82
C ASN A 237 -17.98 8.50 -16.62
N GLU A 238 -18.30 7.20 -16.79
CA GLU A 238 -18.23 6.22 -15.70
C GLU A 238 -16.84 6.12 -15.07
N ALA A 239 -15.76 6.21 -15.87
CA ALA A 239 -14.39 6.12 -15.37
C ALA A 239 -14.00 7.35 -14.54
N GLU A 240 -14.38 8.54 -14.99
CA GLU A 240 -14.17 9.80 -14.27
C GLU A 240 -14.93 9.82 -12.95
N LEU A 241 -16.19 9.34 -12.93
CA LEU A 241 -16.94 9.20 -11.68
C LEU A 241 -16.33 8.15 -10.74
N ILE A 242 -15.82 7.03 -11.26
CA ILE A 242 -15.12 6.03 -10.42
C ILE A 242 -13.89 6.65 -9.75
N ILE A 243 -13.15 7.49 -10.48
CA ILE A 243 -11.99 8.22 -9.95
C ILE A 243 -12.44 9.26 -8.92
N ALA A 244 -13.43 10.08 -9.26
CA ALA A 244 -13.96 11.12 -8.38
C ALA A 244 -14.51 10.56 -7.06
N PHE A 245 -15.23 9.44 -7.10
CA PHE A 245 -15.82 8.79 -5.93
C PHE A 245 -14.85 7.86 -5.20
N ARG A 246 -13.60 7.72 -5.65
CA ARG A 246 -12.59 6.89 -4.97
C ARG A 246 -12.42 7.35 -3.52
N GLY A 247 -12.41 6.40 -2.59
CA GLY A 247 -12.32 6.64 -1.14
C GLY A 247 -13.66 6.91 -0.43
N THR A 248 -14.77 7.04 -1.17
CA THR A 248 -16.11 7.28 -0.57
C THR A 248 -16.89 6.00 -0.26
N ASN A 249 -16.37 4.81 -0.55
CA ASN A 249 -17.05 3.51 -0.44
C ASN A 249 -18.32 3.37 -1.32
N VAL A 250 -18.55 4.29 -2.25
CA VAL A 250 -19.62 4.17 -3.25
C VAL A 250 -19.26 3.06 -4.24
N LYS A 251 -20.11 2.04 -4.32
CA LYS A 251 -19.90 0.87 -5.19
C LYS A 251 -20.21 1.21 -6.65
N LYS A 252 -19.58 0.49 -7.58
CA LYS A 252 -19.81 0.64 -9.04
C LYS A 252 -21.29 0.59 -9.44
N LYS A 253 -22.07 -0.32 -8.84
CA LYS A 253 -23.53 -0.41 -9.08
C LYS A 253 -24.27 0.90 -8.76
N THR A 254 -23.82 1.63 -7.75
CA THR A 254 -24.41 2.93 -7.38
C THR A 254 -23.98 4.04 -8.33
N ILE A 255 -22.74 4.00 -8.86
CA ILE A 255 -22.29 4.91 -9.93
C ILE A 255 -23.10 4.67 -11.21
N GLN A 256 -23.41 3.43 -11.55
CA GLN A 256 -24.29 3.11 -12.67
C GLN A 256 -25.72 3.63 -12.45
N LYS A 257 -26.22 3.57 -11.21
CA LYS A 257 -27.50 4.18 -10.84
C LYS A 257 -27.47 5.70 -11.01
N LEU A 258 -26.41 6.37 -10.55
CA LEU A 258 -26.16 7.80 -10.75
C LEU A 258 -26.21 8.16 -12.24
N LEU A 259 -25.45 7.46 -13.08
CA LEU A 259 -25.38 7.67 -14.53
C LEU A 259 -26.74 7.54 -15.22
N ASN A 260 -27.60 6.64 -14.73
CA ASN A 260 -28.95 6.48 -15.27
C ASN A 260 -29.91 7.56 -14.76
N ASN A 261 -29.85 7.90 -13.47
CA ASN A 261 -30.74 8.88 -12.84
C ASN A 261 -30.48 10.30 -13.36
N ARG A 262 -29.22 10.69 -13.59
CA ARG A 262 -28.89 12.04 -14.07
C ARG A 262 -29.35 12.34 -15.50
N LYS A 263 -29.63 11.31 -16.32
CA LYS A 263 -30.12 11.49 -17.70
C LYS A 263 -31.52 12.13 -17.73
N SER A 264 -32.34 11.84 -16.74
CA SER A 264 -33.70 12.38 -16.62
C SER A 264 -33.78 13.53 -15.61
N ASN A 265 -32.91 13.56 -14.61
CA ASN A 265 -32.89 14.61 -13.59
C ASN A 265 -31.44 14.89 -13.11
N PRO A 266 -30.74 15.87 -13.70
CA PRO A 266 -29.42 16.28 -13.24
C PRO A 266 -29.39 16.66 -11.76
N TYR A 267 -28.29 16.35 -11.09
CA TYR A 267 -28.11 16.65 -9.68
C TYR A 267 -27.76 18.13 -9.50
N LYS A 268 -28.50 18.82 -8.62
CA LYS A 268 -28.35 20.27 -8.38
C LYS A 268 -27.22 20.56 -7.40
N ASP A 269 -27.10 19.69 -6.41
CA ASP A 269 -26.15 19.79 -5.32
C ASP A 269 -25.92 18.41 -4.70
N LEU A 270 -25.00 18.36 -3.73
CA LEU A 270 -24.66 17.15 -3.01
C LEU A 270 -25.83 16.59 -2.18
N ASN A 271 -26.73 17.43 -1.65
CA ASN A 271 -27.87 16.95 -0.88
C ASN A 271 -28.88 16.21 -1.77
N HIS A 272 -29.12 16.72 -2.98
CA HIS A 272 -29.95 16.07 -3.98
C HIS A 272 -29.37 14.70 -4.36
N LEU A 273 -28.06 14.61 -4.62
CA LEU A 273 -27.37 13.37 -4.92
C LEU A 273 -27.46 12.35 -3.78
N VAL A 274 -27.19 12.79 -2.55
CA VAL A 274 -27.24 11.94 -1.35
C VAL A 274 -28.63 11.37 -1.11
N SER A 275 -29.67 12.20 -1.29
CA SER A 275 -31.06 11.79 -1.11
C SER A 275 -31.48 10.73 -2.15
N ASP A 276 -31.18 10.96 -3.43
CA ASP A 276 -31.59 10.08 -4.52
C ASP A 276 -30.86 8.73 -4.52
N LEU A 277 -29.56 8.74 -4.20
CA LEU A 277 -28.73 7.53 -4.13
C LEU A 277 -28.74 6.87 -2.75
N LYS A 278 -29.43 7.47 -1.76
CA LYS A 278 -29.54 7.01 -0.37
C LYS A 278 -28.16 6.78 0.27
N PHE A 279 -27.29 7.77 0.16
CA PHE A 279 -25.96 7.74 0.77
C PHE A 279 -26.04 7.91 2.29
N SER A 280 -25.12 7.26 3.01
CA SER A 280 -24.97 7.47 4.45
C SER A 280 -24.25 8.80 4.73
N ASP A 281 -24.36 9.29 5.98
CA ASP A 281 -23.69 10.53 6.41
C ASP A 281 -22.16 10.47 6.23
N ASN A 282 -21.56 9.29 6.38
CA ASN A 282 -20.12 9.10 6.11
C ASN A 282 -19.78 9.30 4.63
N VAL A 283 -20.61 8.81 3.71
CA VAL A 283 -20.41 9.02 2.27
C VAL A 283 -20.62 10.50 1.93
N LYS A 284 -21.65 11.13 2.51
CA LYS A 284 -21.92 12.56 2.35
C LYS A 284 -20.73 13.40 2.82
N ALA A 285 -20.19 13.14 4.01
CA ALA A 285 -19.04 13.87 4.54
C ALA A 285 -17.81 13.78 3.63
N LYS A 286 -17.54 12.58 3.09
CA LYS A 286 -16.42 12.37 2.17
C LYS A 286 -16.62 13.06 0.81
N LEU A 287 -17.84 13.07 0.28
CA LEU A 287 -18.16 13.80 -0.94
C LEU A 287 -18.16 15.32 -0.73
N GLN A 288 -18.50 15.79 0.47
CA GLN A 288 -18.42 17.21 0.82
C GLN A 288 -16.97 17.70 0.78
N VAL A 289 -16.02 16.94 1.37
CA VAL A 289 -14.59 17.27 1.29
C VAL A 289 -14.11 17.37 -0.17
N LYS A 290 -14.60 16.49 -1.05
CA LYS A 290 -14.27 16.51 -2.48
C LYS A 290 -14.88 17.71 -3.21
N LEU A 291 -16.08 18.12 -2.83
CA LEU A 291 -16.73 19.33 -3.34
C LEU A 291 -15.98 20.60 -2.88
N ASP A 292 -15.59 20.64 -1.60
CA ASP A 292 -14.85 21.76 -1.01
C ASP A 292 -13.43 21.91 -1.59
N ASN A 293 -12.82 20.79 -2.00
CA ASN A 293 -11.52 20.75 -2.67
C ASN A 293 -11.60 20.98 -4.19
N GLU A 294 -12.77 21.30 -4.74
CA GLU A 294 -12.99 21.46 -6.19
C GLU A 294 -12.63 20.21 -7.01
N GLU A 295 -12.61 19.02 -6.39
CA GLU A 295 -12.39 17.74 -7.08
C GLU A 295 -13.64 17.30 -7.85
N ILE A 296 -14.83 17.67 -7.34
CA ILE A 296 -16.12 17.44 -7.99
C ILE A 296 -16.95 18.72 -8.02
N ASN A 297 -17.81 18.85 -9.02
CA ASN A 297 -18.81 19.91 -9.07
C ASN A 297 -20.15 19.42 -9.67
N PHE A 298 -21.19 20.24 -9.53
CA PHE A 298 -22.53 19.98 -10.06
C PHE A 298 -22.94 20.96 -11.17
N SER A 299 -22.11 21.98 -11.39
CA SER A 299 -22.31 23.03 -12.38
C SER A 299 -21.82 22.57 -13.73
N ASP A 300 -22.62 22.79 -14.77
CA ASP A 300 -22.12 22.80 -16.15
C ASP A 300 -21.20 23.99 -16.41
#